data_AF-A0A2T4UGX7-F1
#
_entry.id   AF-A0A2T4UGX7-F1
#
_cell.length_a   1.000
_cell.length_b   1.000
_cell.length_c   1.000
_cell.angle_alpha   90.00
_cell.angle_beta   90.00
_cell.angle_gamma   90.00
#
_symmetry.space_group_name_H-M   'P 1'
#
loop_
_entity.id
_entity.type
_entity.pdbx_description
1 polymer ?
#
loop_
_entity_poly.entity_id
_entity_poly.type
_entity_poly.pdbx_seq_one_letter_code
_entity_poly.pdbx_strand_id
1 'polypeptide(L)'
;MPRTLPTALVLALLAVLATAGAAHAGPGEGSATLTLDGPAGTRLTDRDVRLAGSGGAEAFGTRVVLPVTGGRVGSSIFALGTRGAIRLVRGGRSITLRDVELQLGSSVWITARLGGRRRPVLVSTTGVRPVLDRRSGRARLRSGKLRLAVPAAGIVRRALGIREIGLGSLGTLTLDATVAPDLAGTAAGAGTSAPARPATAVDVTAATLDWHVRESFIRYVNTGEGTRVLGGAVAPGKTVRPGTSVPLDYDFRFPFASGWYDPASDLAVLTFRGGVGFSYRDHGIQFETSDPQLELRGAGSGSRATFSFTGRDGTPFDGRRATLLDLDPAAATRSGSADGATRTLTDVPGAVPAQTQGSVFNGFYAPGDPFGAMTVTFTTTPGS
;
A
#
# COMPACT_ATOMS: atom_id res chain seq x y z
N MET A 1 53.52 -0.16 43.55
CA MET A 1 52.89 0.53 44.70
C MET A 1 51.77 1.41 44.16
N PRO A 2 50.53 1.22 44.65
CA PRO A 2 49.34 1.89 44.14
C PRO A 2 49.16 3.26 44.80
N ARG A 3 48.62 4.22 44.05
CA ARG A 3 47.95 5.39 44.62
C ARG A 3 46.51 5.40 44.14
N THR A 4 45.66 4.86 45.00
CA THR A 4 44.23 5.10 45.08
C THR A 4 43.97 6.51 45.63
N LEU A 5 42.94 7.19 45.12
CA LEU A 5 41.86 7.89 45.85
C LEU A 5 40.88 8.53 44.82
N PRO A 6 39.62 8.81 45.20
CA PRO A 6 38.44 8.30 44.48
C PRO A 6 37.38 9.40 44.19
N THR A 7 36.15 8.93 43.89
CA THR A 7 34.85 9.63 44.08
C THR A 7 34.48 10.59 42.94
N ALA A 8 33.78 10.09 41.92
CA ALA A 8 32.32 10.05 41.82
C ALA A 8 31.70 11.40 41.40
N LEU A 9 31.24 11.48 40.15
CA LEU A 9 29.98 12.16 39.87
C LEU A 9 29.26 11.47 38.71
N VAL A 10 28.02 11.13 39.03
CA VAL A 10 26.94 10.55 38.25
C VAL A 10 26.62 11.38 37.00
N LEU A 11 26.45 10.72 35.85
CA LEU A 11 25.36 11.06 34.92
C LEU A 11 25.00 9.83 34.08
N ALA A 12 23.92 9.18 34.50
CA ALA A 12 23.19 8.23 33.70
C ALA A 12 22.60 8.97 32.49
N LEU A 13 22.96 8.58 31.27
CA LEU A 13 22.20 8.91 30.08
C LEU A 13 21.66 7.61 29.50
N LEU A 14 20.34 7.47 29.63
CA LEU A 14 19.55 6.37 29.09
C LEU A 14 19.83 6.17 27.59
N ALA A 15 20.07 4.92 27.23
CA ALA A 15 19.88 4.44 25.88
C ALA A 15 18.39 4.56 25.49
N VAL A 16 18.08 5.47 24.56
CA VAL A 16 16.82 5.43 23.81
C VAL A 16 17.16 4.95 22.40
N LEU A 17 17.23 3.63 22.23
CA LEU A 17 17.05 3.02 20.93
C LEU A 17 15.57 3.17 20.55
N ALA A 18 15.26 4.22 19.79
CA ALA A 18 13.97 4.35 19.12
C ALA A 18 13.88 3.24 18.04
N THR A 19 13.25 2.13 18.39
CA THR A 19 12.76 1.16 17.41
C THR A 19 11.82 1.89 16.45
N ALA A 20 12.16 1.90 15.16
CA ALA A 20 11.32 2.46 14.10
C ALA A 20 9.88 1.95 14.28
N GLY A 21 8.98 2.87 14.62
CA GLY A 21 7.61 2.54 14.94
C GLY A 21 6.90 1.99 13.72
N ALA A 22 6.57 0.70 13.76
CA ALA A 22 5.35 0.25 13.10
C ALA A 22 4.25 1.23 13.53
N ALA A 23 3.57 1.90 12.59
CA ALA A 23 2.42 2.74 12.91
C ALA A 23 1.50 1.93 13.84
N HIS A 24 1.42 2.35 15.10
CA HIS A 24 0.85 1.52 16.16
C HIS A 24 -0.65 1.41 15.86
N ALA A 25 -1.10 0.21 15.51
CA ALA A 25 -2.53 -0.06 15.48
C ALA A 25 -3.06 0.20 16.89
N GLY A 26 -4.03 1.11 17.01
CA GLY A 26 -4.69 1.36 18.29
C GLY A 26 -5.33 0.06 18.79
N PRO A 27 -5.40 -0.17 20.12
CA PRO A 27 -6.10 -1.32 20.66
C PRO A 27 -7.55 -1.31 20.16
N GLY A 28 -8.06 -2.51 19.88
CA GLY A 28 -9.40 -2.68 19.37
C GLY A 28 -10.10 -3.83 20.06
N GLU A 29 -11.42 -3.70 20.14
CA GLU A 29 -12.33 -4.67 20.72
C GLU A 29 -13.46 -4.98 19.75
N GLY A 30 -14.06 -6.16 19.92
CA GLY A 30 -15.16 -6.64 19.10
C GLY A 30 -14.78 -7.87 18.28
N SER A 31 -15.61 -8.20 17.30
CA SER A 31 -15.42 -9.43 16.52
C SER A 31 -15.89 -9.30 15.08
N ALA A 32 -15.21 -10.03 14.20
CA ALA A 32 -15.61 -10.27 12.83
C ALA A 32 -16.09 -11.73 12.71
N THR A 33 -17.30 -11.94 12.23
CA THR A 33 -17.85 -13.28 11.98
C THR A 33 -17.92 -13.53 10.48
N LEU A 34 -17.27 -14.59 10.02
CA LEU A 34 -17.39 -15.11 8.65
C LEU A 34 -18.26 -16.36 8.66
N THR A 35 -19.26 -16.44 7.80
CA THR A 35 -20.14 -17.61 7.63
C THR A 35 -20.10 -18.08 6.18
N LEU A 36 -19.89 -19.39 5.94
CA LEU A 36 -19.95 -20.00 4.61
C LEU A 36 -21.39 -20.37 4.22
N ASP A 37 -22.22 -19.36 3.99
CA ASP A 37 -23.65 -19.49 3.63
C ASP A 37 -23.94 -19.12 2.15
N GLY A 38 -22.90 -18.79 1.38
CA GLY A 38 -23.04 -18.44 -0.04
C GLY A 38 -22.99 -19.67 -0.96
N PRO A 39 -23.41 -19.56 -2.24
CA PRO A 39 -23.42 -20.70 -3.17
C PRO A 39 -22.05 -21.37 -3.33
N ALA A 40 -20.96 -20.60 -3.28
CA ALA A 40 -19.61 -21.17 -3.32
C ALA A 40 -19.22 -21.80 -1.98
N GLY A 41 -19.68 -21.24 -0.85
CA GLY A 41 -19.51 -21.80 0.49
C GLY A 41 -20.22 -23.14 0.67
N THR A 42 -21.49 -23.22 0.28
CA THR A 42 -22.26 -24.48 0.29
C THR A 42 -21.55 -25.56 -0.52
N ARG A 43 -21.09 -25.24 -1.73
CA ARG A 43 -20.32 -26.18 -2.58
C ARG A 43 -18.97 -26.61 -1.99
N LEU A 44 -18.38 -25.82 -1.09
CA LEU A 44 -17.19 -26.23 -0.34
C LEU A 44 -17.59 -27.22 0.75
N THR A 45 -18.64 -26.89 1.52
CA THR A 45 -19.19 -27.76 2.57
C THR A 45 -19.65 -29.12 2.00
N ASP A 46 -20.34 -29.13 0.86
CA ASP A 46 -20.77 -30.35 0.15
C ASP A 46 -19.59 -31.22 -0.30
N ARG A 47 -18.39 -30.64 -0.41
CA ARG A 47 -17.15 -31.33 -0.74
C ARG A 47 -16.31 -31.65 0.50
N ASP A 48 -16.95 -31.68 1.67
CA ASP A 48 -16.36 -31.93 2.98
C ASP A 48 -15.21 -30.95 3.32
N VAL A 49 -15.33 -29.71 2.83
CA VAL A 49 -14.46 -28.62 3.27
C VAL A 49 -15.08 -27.99 4.52
N ARG A 50 -14.36 -28.04 5.63
CA ARG A 50 -14.78 -27.49 6.92
C ARG A 50 -13.98 -26.25 7.28
N LEU A 51 -14.61 -25.32 7.97
CA LEU A 51 -13.91 -24.23 8.64
C LEU A 51 -13.41 -24.68 10.00
N ALA A 52 -12.18 -24.32 10.31
CA ALA A 52 -11.60 -24.43 11.63
C ALA A 52 -10.95 -23.10 12.02
N GLY A 53 -11.07 -22.74 13.29
CA GLY A 53 -10.39 -21.62 13.90
C GLY A 53 -9.06 -22.09 14.49
N SER A 54 -8.07 -21.21 14.54
CA SER A 54 -6.82 -21.45 15.26
C SER A 54 -6.28 -20.15 15.82
N GLY A 55 -5.45 -20.21 16.87
CA GLY A 55 -4.77 -19.03 17.43
C GLY A 55 -5.71 -17.99 18.04
N GLY A 56 -6.85 -18.41 18.62
CA GLY A 56 -7.84 -17.51 19.22
C GLY A 56 -9.04 -17.20 18.32
N ALA A 57 -9.08 -17.72 17.10
CA ALA A 57 -10.30 -17.77 16.30
C ALA A 57 -11.17 -18.96 16.74
N GLU A 58 -12.47 -18.73 16.93
CA GLU A 58 -13.44 -19.77 17.28
C GLU A 58 -14.23 -20.22 16.05
N ALA A 59 -14.44 -21.53 15.88
CA ALA A 59 -15.19 -22.07 14.74
C ALA A 59 -16.39 -22.88 15.20
N PHE A 60 -17.53 -22.65 14.55
CA PHE A 60 -18.81 -23.30 14.79
C PHE A 60 -19.41 -23.74 13.46
N GLY A 61 -19.08 -24.95 13.02
CA GLY A 61 -19.57 -25.49 11.74
C GLY A 61 -19.10 -24.67 10.53
N THR A 62 -20.01 -23.95 9.89
CA THR A 62 -19.74 -23.06 8.75
C THR A 62 -19.39 -21.64 9.17
N ARG A 63 -19.33 -21.34 10.47
CA ARG A 63 -19.05 -20.03 11.03
C ARG A 63 -17.66 -19.99 11.67
N VAL A 64 -16.94 -18.89 11.47
CA VAL A 64 -15.70 -18.56 12.18
C VAL A 64 -15.82 -17.16 12.78
N VAL A 65 -15.43 -17.02 14.04
CA VAL A 65 -15.40 -15.74 14.77
C VAL A 65 -13.95 -15.37 15.03
N LEU A 66 -13.58 -14.18 14.56
CA LEU A 66 -12.25 -13.60 14.70
C LEU A 66 -12.32 -12.41 15.67
N PRO A 67 -11.66 -12.48 16.84
CA PRO A 67 -11.56 -11.34 17.73
C PRO A 67 -10.78 -10.21 17.05
N VAL A 68 -11.31 -8.99 17.09
CA VAL A 68 -10.57 -7.80 16.65
C VAL A 68 -9.61 -7.42 17.78
N THR A 69 -8.35 -7.17 17.44
CA THR A 69 -7.30 -6.82 18.42
C THR A 69 -6.85 -5.38 18.33
N GLY A 70 -7.13 -4.74 17.20
CA GLY A 70 -6.68 -3.40 16.92
C GLY A 70 -6.97 -3.00 15.49
N GLY A 71 -6.61 -1.78 15.15
CA GLY A 71 -6.78 -1.30 13.80
C GLY A 71 -6.28 0.11 13.58
N ARG A 72 -6.56 0.63 12.39
CA ARG A 72 -6.25 1.98 11.96
C ARG A 72 -7.50 2.59 11.35
N VAL A 73 -7.82 3.81 11.79
CA VAL A 73 -8.93 4.60 11.28
C VAL A 73 -8.37 5.61 10.29
N GLY A 74 -8.49 5.30 8.99
CA GLY A 74 -8.14 6.21 7.91
C GLY A 74 -9.33 7.09 7.48
N SER A 75 -9.05 8.10 6.67
CA SER A 75 -10.06 9.03 6.14
C SER A 75 -10.95 8.44 5.04
N SER A 76 -10.67 7.22 4.58
CA SER A 76 -11.54 6.47 3.65
C SER A 76 -11.65 4.98 3.98
N ILE A 77 -10.78 4.44 4.84
CA ILE A 77 -10.74 3.02 5.19
C ILE A 77 -10.52 2.81 6.68
N PHE A 78 -11.17 1.79 7.24
CA PHE A 78 -10.81 1.18 8.52
C PHE A 78 -10.07 -0.13 8.26
N ALA A 79 -8.81 -0.22 8.70
CA ALA A 79 -8.04 -1.46 8.68
C ALA A 79 -8.10 -2.10 10.07
N LEU A 80 -8.68 -3.29 10.20
CA LEU A 80 -8.85 -3.99 11.46
C LEU A 80 -8.00 -5.25 11.47
N GLY A 81 -7.06 -5.33 12.40
CA GLY A 81 -6.31 -6.55 12.69
C GLY A 81 -7.15 -7.49 13.56
N THR A 82 -7.07 -8.78 13.28
CA THR A 82 -7.74 -9.81 14.07
C THR A 82 -6.74 -10.77 14.71
N ARG A 83 -7.14 -11.39 15.81
CA ARG A 83 -6.42 -12.52 16.41
C ARG A 83 -6.84 -13.82 15.74
N GLY A 84 -5.87 -14.69 15.54
CA GLY A 84 -6.08 -16.04 15.07
C GLY A 84 -6.01 -16.19 13.56
N ALA A 85 -6.40 -17.37 13.11
CA ALA A 85 -6.27 -17.77 11.73
C ALA A 85 -7.45 -18.64 11.31
N ILE A 86 -7.90 -18.44 10.07
CA ILE A 86 -8.95 -19.23 9.46
C ILE A 86 -8.30 -20.42 8.74
N ARG A 87 -8.70 -21.64 9.08
CA ARG A 87 -8.23 -22.85 8.40
C ARG A 87 -9.37 -23.48 7.62
N LEU A 88 -9.14 -23.75 6.35
CA LEU A 88 -10.01 -24.59 5.53
C LEU A 88 -9.41 -26.00 5.53
N VAL A 89 -10.20 -27.00 5.86
CA VAL A 89 -9.76 -28.39 6.01
C VAL A 89 -10.62 -29.29 5.15
N ARG A 90 -10.01 -30.21 4.40
CA ARG A 90 -10.69 -31.25 3.63
C ARG A 90 -9.89 -32.54 3.71
N GLY A 91 -10.42 -33.54 4.42
CA GLY A 91 -9.66 -34.76 4.75
C GLY A 91 -8.28 -34.41 5.36
N GLY A 92 -7.21 -35.01 4.82
CA GLY A 92 -5.82 -34.72 5.24
C GLY A 92 -5.22 -33.41 4.68
N ARG A 93 -5.97 -32.65 3.87
CA ARG A 93 -5.49 -31.41 3.23
C ARG A 93 -6.00 -30.21 3.98
N SER A 94 -5.16 -29.19 4.14
CA SER A 94 -5.61 -27.93 4.76
C SER A 94 -4.85 -26.72 4.26
N ILE A 95 -5.48 -25.56 4.38
CA ILE A 95 -4.86 -24.27 4.12
C ILE A 95 -5.23 -23.30 5.22
N THR A 96 -4.24 -22.58 5.74
CA THR A 96 -4.40 -21.63 6.84
C THR A 96 -4.18 -20.21 6.35
N LEU A 97 -5.13 -19.34 6.69
CA LEU A 97 -5.13 -17.90 6.48
C LEU A 97 -4.66 -17.25 7.78
N ARG A 98 -3.38 -16.86 7.83
CA ARG A 98 -2.77 -16.22 9.01
C ARG A 98 -2.78 -14.70 8.88
N ASP A 99 -2.59 -13.99 9.99
CA ASP A 99 -2.48 -12.53 10.01
C ASP A 99 -3.65 -11.86 9.28
N VAL A 100 -4.87 -12.25 9.66
CA VAL A 100 -6.10 -11.82 8.99
C VAL A 100 -6.38 -10.36 9.33
N GLU A 101 -6.51 -9.53 8.30
CA GLU A 101 -6.89 -8.11 8.42
C GLU A 101 -8.09 -7.82 7.53
N LEU A 102 -9.06 -7.10 8.10
CA LEU A 102 -10.22 -6.59 7.39
C LEU A 102 -9.96 -5.14 6.98
N GLN A 103 -10.21 -4.80 5.72
CA GLN A 103 -10.17 -3.42 5.23
C GLN A 103 -11.58 -3.02 4.80
N LEU A 104 -12.12 -2.00 5.46
CA LEU A 104 -13.50 -1.55 5.33
C LEU A 104 -13.51 -0.15 4.70
N GLY A 105 -13.99 -0.05 3.46
CA GLY A 105 -14.26 1.22 2.75
C GLY A 105 -15.58 1.12 1.99
N SER A 106 -15.67 1.60 0.74
CA SER A 106 -16.81 1.22 -0.14
C SER A 106 -16.87 -0.26 -0.46
N SER A 107 -15.79 -0.96 -0.22
CA SER A 107 -15.63 -2.37 -0.47
C SER A 107 -14.93 -2.96 0.73
N VAL A 108 -15.29 -4.19 1.05
CA VAL A 108 -14.73 -4.92 2.17
C VAL A 108 -13.76 -5.95 1.64
N TRP A 109 -12.52 -5.88 2.11
CA TRP A 109 -11.47 -6.79 1.73
C TRP A 109 -11.00 -7.53 2.97
N ILE A 110 -10.70 -8.82 2.82
CA ILE A 110 -9.99 -9.60 3.83
C ILE A 110 -8.67 -9.99 3.23
N THR A 111 -7.59 -9.50 3.84
CA THR A 111 -6.22 -9.90 3.51
C THR A 111 -5.71 -10.87 4.56
N ALA A 112 -4.89 -11.82 4.12
CA ALA A 112 -4.25 -12.78 5.02
C ALA A 112 -2.95 -13.28 4.38
N ARG A 113 -2.05 -13.83 5.20
CA ARG A 113 -0.90 -14.60 4.71
C ARG A 113 -1.36 -15.97 4.23
N LEU A 114 -1.17 -16.20 2.95
CA LEU A 114 -1.52 -17.42 2.23
C LEU A 114 -0.31 -17.90 1.43
N GLY A 115 0.26 -19.05 1.79
CA GLY A 115 1.51 -19.53 1.18
C GLY A 115 2.70 -18.61 1.47
N GLY A 116 2.81 -18.11 2.71
CA GLY A 116 3.91 -17.26 3.19
C GLY A 116 3.82 -15.77 2.82
N ARG A 117 3.00 -15.41 1.83
CA ARG A 117 2.82 -14.02 1.38
C ARG A 117 1.44 -13.47 1.74
N ARG A 118 1.38 -12.19 2.09
CA ARG A 118 0.12 -11.49 2.36
C ARG A 118 -0.60 -11.18 1.05
N ARG A 119 -1.88 -11.53 0.96
CA ARG A 119 -2.69 -11.37 -0.26
C ARG A 119 -4.14 -11.06 0.09
N PRO A 120 -4.91 -10.41 -0.82
CA PRO A 120 -6.36 -10.39 -0.73
C PRO A 120 -6.89 -11.81 -0.91
N VAL A 121 -7.73 -12.24 0.04
CA VAL A 121 -8.32 -13.58 0.05
C VAL A 121 -9.81 -13.49 -0.20
N LEU A 122 -10.49 -12.59 0.49
CA LEU A 122 -11.93 -12.38 0.30
C LEU A 122 -12.17 -10.93 -0.09
N VAL A 123 -13.16 -10.72 -0.97
CA VAL A 123 -13.56 -9.41 -1.46
C VAL A 123 -15.07 -9.34 -1.46
N SER A 124 -15.63 -8.22 -1.03
CA SER A 124 -17.07 -7.99 -1.05
C SER A 124 -17.61 -8.05 -2.47
N THR A 125 -18.79 -8.61 -2.62
CA THR A 125 -19.60 -8.39 -3.82
C THR A 125 -20.18 -6.97 -3.81
N THR A 126 -20.79 -6.53 -4.91
CA THR A 126 -21.41 -5.22 -5.02
C THR A 126 -22.47 -4.99 -3.93
N GLY A 127 -22.59 -3.74 -3.46
CA GLY A 127 -23.64 -3.30 -2.53
C GLY A 127 -23.33 -3.39 -1.03
N VAL A 128 -22.13 -3.84 -0.63
CA VAL A 128 -21.76 -3.90 0.78
C VAL A 128 -21.27 -2.52 1.28
N ARG A 129 -21.99 -1.92 2.24
CA ARG A 129 -21.60 -0.64 2.86
C ARG A 129 -21.47 -0.79 4.38
N PRO A 130 -20.25 -0.78 4.93
CA PRO A 130 -20.07 -0.72 6.38
C PRO A 130 -20.48 0.66 6.91
N VAL A 131 -21.03 0.68 8.11
CA VAL A 131 -21.27 1.91 8.88
C VAL A 131 -19.99 2.19 9.66
N LEU A 132 -19.32 3.28 9.32
CA LEU A 132 -18.03 3.66 9.88
C LEU A 132 -18.19 4.99 10.62
N ASP A 133 -18.02 4.99 11.94
CA ASP A 133 -17.96 6.19 12.77
C ASP A 133 -16.50 6.45 13.16
N ARG A 134 -15.89 7.43 12.49
CA ARG A 134 -14.49 7.80 12.71
C ARG A 134 -14.24 8.47 14.04
N ARG A 135 -15.25 9.18 14.57
CA ARG A 135 -15.10 9.91 15.82
C ARG A 135 -15.03 8.95 17.00
N SER A 136 -15.85 7.90 16.98
CA SER A 136 -15.81 6.85 17.99
C SER A 136 -14.87 5.69 17.64
N GLY A 137 -14.31 5.67 16.43
CA GLY A 137 -13.50 4.55 15.94
C GLY A 137 -14.30 3.25 15.75
N ARG A 138 -15.63 3.36 15.64
CA ARG A 138 -16.54 2.23 15.52
C ARG A 138 -16.77 1.83 14.07
N ALA A 139 -16.63 0.55 13.79
CA ALA A 139 -16.92 -0.06 12.50
C ALA A 139 -17.98 -1.15 12.64
N ARG A 140 -19.07 -1.04 11.88
CA ARG A 140 -20.16 -2.00 11.86
C ARG A 140 -20.46 -2.47 10.45
N LEU A 141 -20.59 -3.78 10.28
CA LEU A 141 -21.09 -4.40 9.06
C LEU A 141 -22.17 -5.41 9.44
N ARG A 142 -23.42 -5.13 9.08
CA ARG A 142 -24.55 -6.02 9.40
C ARG A 142 -24.48 -7.34 8.64
N SER A 143 -24.19 -7.26 7.34
CA SER A 143 -23.95 -8.41 6.47
C SER A 143 -23.30 -7.94 5.18
N GLY A 144 -22.15 -8.51 4.85
CA GLY A 144 -21.47 -8.29 3.58
C GLY A 144 -21.22 -9.61 2.88
N LYS A 145 -21.79 -9.80 1.69
CA LYS A 145 -21.48 -10.97 0.86
C LYS A 145 -20.03 -10.87 0.38
N LEU A 146 -19.27 -11.93 0.61
CA LEU A 146 -17.88 -12.05 0.20
C LEU A 146 -17.75 -13.12 -0.88
N ARG A 147 -16.79 -12.92 -1.78
CA ARG A 147 -16.31 -13.93 -2.73
C ARG A 147 -14.82 -14.13 -2.56
N LEU A 148 -14.33 -15.28 -3.03
CA LEU A 148 -12.91 -15.58 -3.04
C LEU A 148 -12.22 -14.71 -4.11
N ALA A 149 -11.12 -14.05 -3.74
CA ALA A 149 -10.30 -13.31 -4.67
C ALA A 149 -9.71 -14.27 -5.71
N VAL A 150 -9.69 -13.85 -6.98
CA VAL A 150 -9.13 -14.64 -8.10
C VAL A 150 -7.75 -15.24 -7.77
N PRO A 151 -6.76 -14.48 -7.26
CA PRO A 151 -5.45 -15.04 -6.92
C PRO A 151 -5.50 -16.06 -5.78
N ALA A 152 -6.39 -15.87 -4.80
CA ALA A 152 -6.55 -16.80 -3.67
C ALA A 152 -7.26 -18.09 -4.09
N ALA A 153 -8.21 -18.01 -5.03
CA ALA A 153 -8.98 -19.16 -5.51
C ALA A 153 -8.10 -20.27 -6.08
N GLY A 154 -7.09 -19.92 -6.88
CA GLY A 154 -6.13 -20.89 -7.41
C GLY A 154 -5.34 -21.61 -6.31
N ILE A 155 -4.94 -20.88 -5.26
CA ILE A 155 -4.16 -21.44 -4.15
C ILE A 155 -5.03 -22.36 -3.30
N VAL A 156 -6.25 -21.94 -2.96
CA VAL A 156 -7.20 -22.73 -2.17
C VAL A 156 -7.57 -24.02 -2.91
N ARG A 157 -7.86 -23.96 -4.22
CA ARG A 157 -8.11 -25.16 -5.06
C ARG A 157 -6.98 -26.17 -4.98
N ARG A 158 -5.74 -25.72 -5.20
CA ARG A 158 -4.56 -26.60 -5.18
C ARG A 158 -4.32 -27.19 -3.79
N ALA A 159 -4.39 -26.37 -2.75
CA ALA A 159 -4.14 -26.82 -1.39
C ALA A 159 -5.18 -27.86 -0.95
N LEU A 160 -6.47 -27.63 -1.25
CA LEU A 160 -7.56 -28.53 -0.86
C LEU A 160 -7.83 -29.67 -1.86
N GLY A 161 -7.15 -29.68 -3.01
CA GLY A 161 -7.34 -30.71 -4.05
C GLY A 161 -8.74 -30.69 -4.66
N ILE A 162 -9.29 -29.49 -4.89
CA ILE A 162 -10.65 -29.30 -5.44
C ILE A 162 -10.52 -28.85 -6.90
N ARG A 163 -11.25 -29.51 -7.80
CA ARG A 163 -11.25 -29.16 -9.23
C ARG A 163 -11.82 -27.77 -9.51
N GLU A 164 -12.89 -27.40 -8.80
CA GLU A 164 -13.58 -26.13 -8.99
C GLU A 164 -14.11 -25.57 -7.67
N ILE A 165 -13.87 -24.28 -7.43
CA ILE A 165 -14.57 -23.50 -6.43
C ILE A 165 -15.59 -22.71 -7.24
N GLY A 166 -16.88 -23.01 -7.06
CA GLY A 166 -17.93 -22.41 -7.88
C GLY A 166 -17.85 -20.90 -7.92
N LEU A 167 -18.22 -20.30 -9.06
CA LEU A 167 -18.37 -18.86 -9.18
C LEU A 167 -19.53 -18.41 -8.27
N GLY A 168 -19.29 -17.40 -7.43
CA GLY A 168 -20.33 -16.84 -6.56
C GLY A 168 -19.81 -16.31 -5.23
N SER A 169 -20.74 -15.91 -4.36
CA SER A 169 -20.39 -15.56 -2.98
C SER A 169 -19.98 -16.82 -2.23
N LEU A 170 -18.84 -16.71 -1.54
CA LEU A 170 -18.35 -17.68 -0.59
C LEU A 170 -19.22 -17.68 0.68
N GLY A 171 -19.67 -16.51 1.10
CA GLY A 171 -20.43 -16.39 2.33
C GLY A 171 -20.68 -14.96 2.77
N THR A 172 -21.09 -14.78 4.02
CA THR A 172 -21.36 -13.49 4.64
C THR A 172 -20.33 -13.13 5.71
N LEU A 173 -20.05 -11.84 5.81
CA LEU A 173 -19.25 -11.23 6.87
C LEU A 173 -20.14 -10.31 7.69
N THR A 174 -20.12 -10.49 9.00
CA THR A 174 -20.66 -9.52 9.97
C THR A 174 -19.53 -9.00 10.86
N LEU A 175 -19.66 -7.76 11.30
CA LEU A 175 -18.65 -7.07 12.10
C LEU A 175 -19.32 -6.09 13.05
N ASP A 176 -18.94 -6.12 14.31
CA ASP A 176 -19.09 -4.99 15.24
C ASP A 176 -17.77 -4.89 15.99
N ALA A 177 -17.05 -3.79 15.76
CA ALA A 177 -15.76 -3.54 16.36
C ALA A 177 -15.57 -2.06 16.64
N THR A 178 -14.81 -1.78 17.68
CA THR A 178 -14.36 -0.43 18.04
C THR A 178 -12.86 -0.47 18.13
N VAL A 179 -12.20 0.49 17.48
CA VAL A 179 -10.76 0.68 17.60
C VAL A 179 -10.54 2.05 18.21
N ALA A 180 -9.60 2.16 19.14
CA ALA A 180 -9.19 3.47 19.62
C ALA A 180 -8.82 4.34 18.41
N PRO A 181 -9.51 5.47 18.16
CA PRO A 181 -9.12 6.36 17.09
C PRO A 181 -7.68 6.80 17.38
N ASP A 182 -6.79 6.51 16.44
CA ASP A 182 -5.40 6.91 16.55
C ASP A 182 -5.36 8.44 16.45
N LEU A 183 -5.45 9.13 17.58
CA LEU A 183 -5.37 10.58 17.68
C LEU A 183 -3.95 11.08 17.37
N ALA A 184 -2.98 10.19 17.10
CA ALA A 184 -1.62 10.52 16.70
C ALA A 184 -1.33 10.31 15.20
N GLY A 185 -2.29 9.82 14.41
CA GLY A 185 -2.13 9.56 12.99
C GLY A 185 -2.74 10.64 12.10
N THR A 186 -1.96 11.65 11.72
CA THR A 186 -2.35 12.65 10.72
C THR A 186 -2.87 11.97 9.44
N ALA A 187 -4.02 12.45 8.96
CA ALA A 187 -4.77 11.96 7.82
C ALA A 187 -3.93 11.42 6.64
N ALA A 188 -4.03 10.12 6.37
CA ALA A 188 -3.64 9.52 5.11
C ALA A 188 -4.85 8.84 4.46
N GLY A 189 -5.37 9.45 3.39
CA GLY A 189 -6.34 8.82 2.48
C GLY A 189 -7.60 9.63 2.17
N ALA A 190 -7.47 10.90 1.81
CA ALA A 190 -8.46 11.68 1.07
C ALA A 190 -7.74 12.91 0.53
N GLY A 191 -7.59 13.02 -0.80
CA GLY A 191 -6.99 14.16 -1.52
C GLY A 191 -5.80 14.79 -0.79
N THR A 192 -4.60 14.25 -0.96
CA THR A 192 -3.39 14.82 -0.34
C THR A 192 -3.16 16.23 -0.83
N SER A 193 -3.63 17.22 -0.07
CA SER A 193 -3.12 18.57 -0.15
C SER A 193 -1.64 18.51 0.18
N ALA A 194 -0.82 19.16 -0.65
CA ALA A 194 0.60 19.32 -0.35
C ALA A 194 0.76 19.89 1.08
N PRO A 195 1.79 19.48 1.82
CA PRO A 195 2.02 20.04 3.15
C PRO A 195 2.21 21.55 3.02
N ALA A 196 1.75 22.29 4.04
CA ALA A 196 1.91 23.73 4.08
C ALA A 196 3.40 24.09 4.05
N ARG A 197 3.76 25.11 3.26
CA ARG A 197 5.13 25.60 3.15
C ARG A 197 5.55 26.27 4.48
N PRO A 198 6.59 25.78 5.17
CA PRO A 198 7.14 26.45 6.34
C PRO A 198 7.74 27.82 6.02
N ALA A 199 7.77 28.73 6.99
CA ALA A 199 8.42 30.04 6.82
C ALA A 199 9.95 29.91 6.60
N THR A 200 10.55 28.82 7.07
CA THR A 200 11.97 28.49 6.90
C THR A 200 12.31 27.89 5.53
N ALA A 201 11.30 27.65 4.69
CA ALA A 201 11.50 26.98 3.40
C ALA A 201 12.08 27.90 2.33
N VAL A 202 13.18 27.45 1.72
CA VAL A 202 13.79 28.06 0.55
C VAL A 202 13.17 27.53 -0.74
N ASP A 203 13.21 28.34 -1.79
CA ASP A 203 12.73 27.92 -3.11
C ASP A 203 13.66 26.88 -3.74
N VAL A 204 13.06 25.95 -4.46
CA VAL A 204 13.78 25.07 -5.39
C VAL A 204 13.75 25.73 -6.77
N THR A 205 14.91 26.08 -7.28
CA THR A 205 15.07 26.83 -8.55
C THR A 205 15.13 25.92 -9.76
N ALA A 206 15.60 24.68 -9.57
CA ALA A 206 15.63 23.66 -10.61
C ALA A 206 15.46 22.26 -9.99
N ALA A 207 14.81 21.36 -10.72
CA ALA A 207 14.80 19.95 -10.38
C ALA A 207 14.67 19.06 -11.63
N THR A 208 15.02 17.79 -11.46
CA THR A 208 14.76 16.72 -12.44
C THR A 208 14.21 15.51 -11.69
N LEU A 209 13.19 14.87 -12.25
CA LEU A 209 12.65 13.60 -11.77
C LEU A 209 12.70 12.56 -12.86
N ASP A 210 13.39 11.45 -12.59
CA ASP A 210 13.35 10.22 -13.37
C ASP A 210 12.61 9.15 -12.56
N TRP A 211 11.53 8.61 -13.12
CA TRP A 211 10.82 7.48 -12.54
C TRP A 211 11.14 6.21 -13.31
N HIS A 212 11.82 5.27 -12.65
CA HIS A 212 12.02 3.92 -13.12
C HIS A 212 10.83 3.06 -12.71
N VAL A 213 9.98 2.69 -13.66
CA VAL A 213 8.79 1.87 -13.41
C VAL A 213 9.20 0.41 -13.24
N ARG A 214 8.47 -0.32 -12.39
CA ARG A 214 8.68 -1.76 -12.19
C ARG A 214 8.79 -2.52 -13.51
N GLU A 215 9.92 -3.19 -13.72
CA GLU A 215 10.23 -3.90 -14.96
C GLU A 215 9.13 -4.88 -15.40
N SER A 216 8.62 -5.70 -14.49
CA SER A 216 7.58 -6.69 -14.80
C SER A 216 6.29 -6.05 -15.29
N PHE A 217 5.97 -4.84 -14.81
CA PHE A 217 4.78 -4.11 -15.27
C PHE A 217 5.01 -3.55 -16.68
N ILE A 218 6.16 -2.91 -16.93
CA ILE A 218 6.52 -2.40 -18.27
C ILE A 218 6.51 -3.52 -19.30
N ARG A 219 7.11 -4.68 -18.98
CA ARG A 219 7.08 -5.84 -19.87
C ARG A 219 5.66 -6.30 -20.17
N TYR A 220 4.81 -6.35 -19.15
CA TYR A 220 3.42 -6.79 -19.29
C TYR A 220 2.57 -5.83 -20.12
N VAL A 221 2.65 -4.51 -19.91
CA VAL A 221 1.88 -3.57 -20.73
C VAL A 221 2.39 -3.52 -22.17
N ASN A 222 3.69 -3.75 -22.41
CA ASN A 222 4.28 -3.82 -23.75
C ASN A 222 3.98 -5.13 -24.50
N THR A 223 3.31 -6.12 -23.90
CA THR A 223 2.69 -7.19 -24.69
C THR A 223 1.37 -6.76 -25.34
N GLY A 224 0.79 -5.65 -24.87
CA GLY A 224 -0.34 -4.97 -25.48
C GLY A 224 0.12 -3.71 -26.22
N GLU A 225 -0.54 -2.58 -25.97
CA GLU A 225 -0.23 -1.31 -26.63
C GLU A 225 0.95 -0.54 -26.01
N GLY A 226 1.41 -0.93 -24.81
CA GLY A 226 2.63 -0.40 -24.21
C GLY A 226 2.47 0.96 -23.51
N THR A 227 3.51 1.77 -23.61
CA THR A 227 3.66 3.04 -22.89
C THR A 227 3.76 4.23 -23.82
N ARG A 228 3.29 5.40 -23.36
CA ARG A 228 3.47 6.67 -24.08
C ARG A 228 3.73 7.82 -23.12
N VAL A 229 4.56 8.78 -23.51
CA VAL A 229 4.77 10.02 -22.74
C VAL A 229 3.79 11.10 -23.15
N LEU A 230 3.46 11.99 -22.21
CA LEU A 230 2.45 13.04 -22.34
C LEU A 230 2.94 14.34 -21.67
N GLY A 231 2.42 15.49 -22.11
CA GLY A 231 2.57 16.76 -21.39
C GLY A 231 4.01 17.21 -21.15
N GLY A 232 4.94 16.88 -22.06
CA GLY A 232 6.36 17.26 -21.96
C GLY A 232 7.24 16.30 -21.15
N ALA A 233 6.69 15.19 -20.64
CA ALA A 233 7.52 14.09 -20.15
C ALA A 233 8.32 13.46 -21.30
N VAL A 234 9.47 12.89 -20.98
CA VAL A 234 10.39 12.27 -21.95
C VAL A 234 10.73 10.86 -21.51
N ALA A 235 10.79 9.91 -22.44
CA ALA A 235 11.39 8.61 -22.22
C ALA A 235 12.86 8.71 -22.66
N PRO A 236 13.86 8.62 -21.77
CA PRO A 236 15.27 8.84 -22.11
C PRO A 236 15.82 7.86 -23.16
N GLY A 237 15.18 6.71 -23.31
CA GLY A 237 15.48 5.74 -24.35
C GLY A 237 15.17 4.32 -23.92
N LYS A 238 15.00 3.45 -24.92
CA LYS A 238 14.71 2.05 -24.70
C LYS A 238 15.98 1.29 -24.27
N THR A 239 15.85 0.43 -23.28
CA THR A 239 16.93 -0.42 -22.80
C THR A 239 16.55 -1.89 -22.87
N VAL A 240 17.53 -2.76 -23.13
CA VAL A 240 17.37 -4.22 -23.03
C VAL A 240 17.72 -4.63 -21.59
N ARG A 241 16.86 -5.43 -20.96
CA ARG A 241 17.06 -5.96 -19.60
C ARG A 241 17.25 -7.48 -19.64
N PRO A 242 17.91 -8.08 -18.63
CA PRO A 242 18.06 -9.53 -18.55
C PRO A 242 16.71 -10.26 -18.68
N GLY A 243 16.64 -11.26 -19.57
CA GLY A 243 15.43 -12.05 -19.79
C GLY A 243 14.39 -11.40 -20.73
N THR A 244 14.76 -10.36 -21.48
CA THR A 244 14.04 -9.86 -22.65
C THR A 244 15.02 -9.59 -23.80
N SER A 245 14.61 -9.81 -25.04
CA SER A 245 15.33 -9.39 -26.25
C SER A 245 14.79 -8.09 -26.85
N VAL A 246 13.67 -7.60 -26.33
CA VAL A 246 13.00 -6.40 -26.82
C VAL A 246 13.42 -5.20 -25.97
N PRO A 247 13.95 -4.12 -26.57
CA PRO A 247 14.27 -2.90 -25.86
C PRO A 247 12.97 -2.16 -25.50
N LEU A 248 12.78 -1.79 -24.23
CA LEU A 248 11.58 -1.12 -23.72
C LEU A 248 11.92 0.16 -22.95
N ASP A 249 10.96 1.06 -22.85
CA ASP A 249 11.05 2.28 -22.05
C ASP A 249 10.67 1.97 -20.60
N TYR A 250 11.65 1.98 -19.70
CA TYR A 250 11.46 1.74 -18.26
C TYR A 250 11.50 3.03 -17.44
N ASP A 251 12.09 4.07 -18.01
CA ASP A 251 12.44 5.31 -17.33
C ASP A 251 11.67 6.47 -17.96
N PHE A 252 11.08 7.32 -17.12
CA PHE A 252 10.33 8.48 -17.56
C PHE A 252 10.79 9.72 -16.81
N ARG A 253 11.24 10.72 -17.58
CA ARG A 253 11.69 12.01 -17.08
C ARG A 253 10.57 13.03 -17.10
N PHE A 254 10.38 13.73 -15.98
CA PHE A 254 9.34 14.74 -15.83
C PHE A 254 9.94 16.15 -15.69
N PRO A 255 9.45 17.15 -16.45
CA PRO A 255 9.88 18.53 -16.31
C PRO A 255 9.47 19.13 -14.96
N PHE A 256 10.37 19.86 -14.33
CA PHE A 256 10.11 20.57 -13.08
C PHE A 256 9.08 21.70 -13.27
N ALA A 257 8.19 21.85 -12.30
CA ALA A 257 7.18 22.89 -12.30
C ALA A 257 7.45 23.93 -11.20
N SER A 258 7.56 23.47 -9.96
CA SER A 258 7.88 24.30 -8.80
C SER A 258 8.20 23.42 -7.60
N GLY A 259 8.83 24.00 -6.57
CA GLY A 259 9.07 23.29 -5.34
C GLY A 259 9.71 24.18 -4.29
N TRP A 260 9.78 23.64 -3.08
CA TRP A 260 10.45 24.26 -1.95
C TRP A 260 11.12 23.19 -1.11
N TYR A 261 12.15 23.60 -0.37
CA TYR A 261 12.88 22.77 0.56
C TYR A 261 13.00 23.48 1.90
N ASP A 262 12.64 22.80 2.97
CA ASP A 262 12.85 23.30 4.31
C ASP A 262 14.07 22.62 4.95
N PRO A 263 15.20 23.32 5.11
CA PRO A 263 16.38 22.76 5.75
C PRO A 263 16.15 22.46 7.23
N ALA A 264 15.19 23.11 7.90
CA ALA A 264 14.94 22.89 9.32
C ALA A 264 14.27 21.53 9.60
N SER A 265 13.36 21.09 8.71
CA SER A 265 12.66 19.81 8.83
C SER A 265 13.14 18.73 7.84
N ASP A 266 14.11 19.07 7.00
CA ASP A 266 14.62 18.25 5.89
C ASP A 266 13.48 17.70 4.98
N LEU A 267 12.53 18.59 4.67
CA LEU A 267 11.36 18.31 3.84
C LEU A 267 11.48 19.04 2.50
N ALA A 268 11.54 18.28 1.41
CA ALA A 268 11.37 18.80 0.06
C ALA A 268 9.98 18.47 -0.47
N VAL A 269 9.32 19.47 -1.07
CA VAL A 269 8.11 19.28 -1.87
C VAL A 269 8.39 19.75 -3.28
N LEU A 270 8.35 18.82 -4.22
CA LEU A 270 8.68 19.05 -5.61
C LEU A 270 7.50 18.68 -6.48
N THR A 271 7.08 19.58 -7.35
CA THR A 271 6.03 19.35 -8.33
C THR A 271 6.62 19.36 -9.73
N PHE A 272 6.12 18.45 -10.55
CA PHE A 272 6.54 18.25 -11.91
C PHE A 272 5.31 18.28 -12.83
N ARG A 273 5.55 18.51 -14.11
CA ARG A 273 4.54 18.44 -15.17
C ARG A 273 4.73 17.17 -16.00
N GLY A 274 3.77 16.91 -16.87
CA GLY A 274 3.82 15.81 -17.83
C GLY A 274 3.29 14.52 -17.25
N GLY A 275 3.30 13.47 -18.06
CA GLY A 275 2.65 12.23 -17.73
C GLY A 275 3.11 11.04 -18.55
N VAL A 276 2.64 9.86 -18.14
CA VAL A 276 2.87 8.58 -18.80
C VAL A 276 1.53 7.86 -18.91
N GLY A 277 1.20 7.42 -20.11
CA GLY A 277 0.07 6.55 -20.39
C GLY A 277 0.52 5.10 -20.44
N PHE A 278 -0.29 4.22 -19.85
CA PHE A 278 -0.13 2.76 -19.87
C PHE A 278 -1.37 2.13 -20.49
N SER A 279 -1.17 1.28 -21.50
CA SER A 279 -2.26 0.67 -22.25
C SER A 279 -2.03 -0.83 -22.46
N TYR A 280 -3.02 -1.62 -22.05
CA TYR A 280 -3.24 -3.01 -22.41
C TYR A 280 -4.75 -3.29 -22.37
N ARG A 281 -5.46 -2.98 -23.47
CA ARG A 281 -6.93 -2.97 -23.49
C ARG A 281 -7.57 -4.32 -23.22
N ASP A 282 -7.03 -5.40 -23.78
CA ASP A 282 -7.55 -6.76 -23.57
C ASP A 282 -7.57 -7.17 -22.09
N HIS A 283 -6.71 -6.53 -21.28
CA HIS A 283 -6.60 -6.77 -19.85
C HIS A 283 -7.14 -5.61 -18.99
N GLY A 284 -7.92 -4.70 -19.59
CA GLY A 284 -8.59 -3.61 -18.90
C GLY A 284 -7.65 -2.55 -18.33
N ILE A 285 -6.46 -2.40 -18.91
CA ILE A 285 -5.50 -1.38 -18.52
C ILE A 285 -5.53 -0.27 -19.55
N GLN A 286 -6.04 0.89 -19.17
CA GLN A 286 -5.89 2.09 -19.97
C GLN A 286 -5.98 3.32 -19.10
N PHE A 287 -4.85 3.84 -18.68
CA PHE A 287 -4.81 5.01 -17.84
C PHE A 287 -3.57 5.85 -18.06
N GLU A 288 -3.67 7.10 -17.64
CA GLU A 288 -2.61 8.09 -17.66
C GLU A 288 -2.30 8.51 -16.23
N THR A 289 -1.01 8.64 -15.94
CA THR A 289 -0.51 9.26 -14.71
C THR A 289 0.12 10.60 -15.07
N SER A 290 -0.25 11.69 -14.39
CA SER A 290 0.31 13.01 -14.68
C SER A 290 0.67 13.79 -13.41
N ASP A 291 1.43 14.87 -13.63
CA ASP A 291 1.75 15.91 -12.67
C ASP A 291 2.29 15.37 -11.34
N PRO A 292 3.45 14.69 -11.36
CA PRO A 292 4.04 14.12 -10.16
C PRO A 292 4.25 15.18 -9.09
N GLN A 293 3.98 14.83 -7.84
CA GLN A 293 4.43 15.54 -6.66
C GLN A 293 5.20 14.59 -5.77
N LEU A 294 6.43 14.97 -5.44
CA LEU A 294 7.25 14.29 -4.47
C LEU A 294 7.22 15.04 -3.16
N GLU A 295 7.01 14.30 -2.07
CA GLU A 295 7.28 14.75 -0.72
C GLU A 295 8.41 13.87 -0.19
N LEU A 296 9.58 14.47 0.03
CA LEU A 296 10.78 13.77 0.46
C LEU A 296 11.18 14.29 1.83
N ARG A 297 11.20 13.39 2.81
CA ARG A 297 11.61 13.63 4.18
C ARG A 297 12.93 12.89 4.40
N GLY A 298 14.02 13.62 4.53
CA GLY A 298 15.37 13.15 4.86
C GLY A 298 15.58 11.66 5.08
N ALA A 299 15.85 11.27 6.32
CA ALA A 299 15.86 9.88 6.78
C ALA A 299 14.52 9.49 7.46
N GLY A 300 13.49 10.32 7.32
CA GLY A 300 12.21 10.16 7.99
C GLY A 300 11.22 9.31 7.19
N SER A 301 10.28 8.69 7.90
CA SER A 301 9.14 8.01 7.28
C SER A 301 8.14 9.01 6.66
N GLY A 302 7.35 8.55 5.69
CA GLY A 302 6.25 9.32 5.11
C GLY A 302 6.62 10.08 3.83
N SER A 303 7.79 9.78 3.25
CA SER A 303 8.11 10.21 1.89
C SER A 303 7.21 9.50 0.89
N ARG A 304 6.74 10.21 -0.14
CA ARG A 304 5.75 9.68 -1.09
C ARG A 304 5.79 10.36 -2.44
N ALA A 305 5.34 9.63 -3.46
CA ALA A 305 5.09 10.16 -4.79
C ALA A 305 3.59 10.10 -5.10
N THR A 306 3.02 11.24 -5.47
CA THR A 306 1.60 11.42 -5.76
C THR A 306 1.42 11.87 -7.20
N PHE A 307 0.45 11.29 -7.90
CA PHE A 307 0.14 11.57 -9.30
C PHE A 307 -1.35 11.83 -9.46
N SER A 308 -1.72 12.52 -10.53
CA SER A 308 -3.09 12.54 -11.06
C SER A 308 -3.31 11.33 -11.95
N PHE A 309 -4.51 10.72 -11.91
CA PHE A 309 -4.86 9.52 -12.64
C PHE A 309 -6.12 9.73 -13.48
N THR A 310 -6.01 9.49 -14.77
CA THR A 310 -7.13 9.55 -15.70
C THR A 310 -7.27 8.22 -16.42
N GLY A 311 -8.46 7.61 -16.34
CA GLY A 311 -8.76 6.36 -16.99
C GLY A 311 -9.38 6.59 -18.36
N ARG A 312 -9.20 5.63 -19.26
CA ARG A 312 -9.91 5.56 -20.54
C ARG A 312 -10.57 4.19 -20.69
N ASP A 313 -11.51 4.11 -21.62
CA ASP A 313 -12.19 2.88 -22.06
C ASP A 313 -12.69 2.02 -20.89
N GLY A 314 -13.31 2.66 -19.90
CA GLY A 314 -13.91 2.00 -18.73
C GLY A 314 -12.97 1.78 -17.54
N THR A 315 -11.70 2.18 -17.62
CA THR A 315 -10.79 2.17 -16.47
C THR A 315 -11.27 3.21 -15.44
N PRO A 316 -11.58 2.84 -14.18
CA PRO A 316 -12.28 3.71 -13.24
C PRO A 316 -11.33 4.68 -12.52
N PHE A 317 -10.66 5.55 -13.28
CA PHE A 317 -9.97 6.73 -12.74
C PHE A 317 -10.59 7.99 -13.33
N ASP A 318 -11.08 8.86 -12.46
CA ASP A 318 -11.91 10.03 -12.74
C ASP A 318 -11.13 11.35 -12.63
N GLY A 319 -9.86 11.37 -13.05
CA GLY A 319 -9.00 12.56 -12.95
C GLY A 319 -8.52 12.85 -11.52
N ARG A 320 -8.68 11.88 -10.62
CA ARG A 320 -8.31 12.01 -9.20
C ARG A 320 -6.81 12.02 -8.97
N ARG A 321 -6.39 12.63 -7.86
CA ARG A 321 -5.01 12.65 -7.38
C ARG A 321 -4.81 11.63 -6.27
N ALA A 322 -3.79 10.78 -6.38
CA ALA A 322 -3.53 9.70 -5.43
C ALA A 322 -2.03 9.42 -5.25
N THR A 323 -1.65 8.96 -4.07
CA THR A 323 -0.30 8.47 -3.81
C THR A 323 -0.07 7.18 -4.59
N LEU A 324 0.95 7.19 -5.46
CA LEU A 324 1.39 6.05 -6.25
C LEU A 324 2.42 5.21 -5.51
N LEU A 325 3.37 5.84 -4.82
CA LEU A 325 4.47 5.16 -4.13
C LEU A 325 4.69 5.74 -2.74
N ASP A 326 4.91 4.86 -1.77
CA ASP A 326 5.63 5.20 -0.55
C ASP A 326 7.13 5.11 -0.89
N LEU A 327 7.89 6.15 -0.58
CA LEU A 327 9.30 6.26 -0.94
C LEU A 327 10.17 6.03 0.29
N ASP A 328 11.34 5.43 0.07
CA ASP A 328 12.37 5.28 1.09
C ASP A 328 13.66 6.03 0.71
N PRO A 329 13.75 7.34 0.97
CA PRO A 329 14.97 8.09 0.68
C PRO A 329 16.15 7.62 1.52
N ALA A 330 15.95 6.96 2.66
CA ALA A 330 17.06 6.46 3.49
C ALA A 330 17.87 5.40 2.75
N ALA A 331 17.21 4.58 1.92
CA ALA A 331 17.85 3.58 1.06
C ALA A 331 18.46 4.12 -0.24
N ALA A 332 18.30 5.42 -0.54
CA ALA A 332 18.83 6.03 -1.75
C ALA A 332 20.32 6.36 -1.65
N THR A 333 21.00 6.34 -2.79
CA THR A 333 22.36 6.90 -2.89
C THR A 333 22.26 8.42 -2.90
N ARG A 334 23.01 9.10 -2.02
CA ARG A 334 23.00 10.56 -1.90
C ARG A 334 24.27 11.15 -2.48
N SER A 335 24.11 12.21 -3.28
CA SER A 335 25.20 13.07 -3.74
C SER A 335 24.72 14.52 -3.79
N GLY A 336 25.64 15.46 -3.97
CA GLY A 336 25.29 16.87 -4.04
C GLY A 336 26.49 17.75 -4.36
N SER A 337 26.24 19.03 -4.56
CA SER A 337 27.29 20.03 -4.69
C SER A 337 27.95 20.29 -3.33
N ALA A 338 29.21 20.74 -3.35
CA ALA A 338 30.00 20.98 -2.14
C ALA A 338 29.39 22.08 -1.24
N ASP A 339 28.69 23.04 -1.84
CA ASP A 339 27.97 24.12 -1.16
C ASP A 339 26.58 23.68 -0.62
N GLY A 340 26.18 22.43 -0.88
CA GLY A 340 24.89 21.88 -0.48
C GLY A 340 23.67 22.48 -1.21
N ALA A 341 23.87 23.31 -2.24
CA ALA A 341 22.78 23.91 -3.01
C ALA A 341 22.04 22.87 -3.85
N THR A 342 22.77 21.94 -4.46
CA THR A 342 22.23 20.82 -5.24
C THR A 342 22.27 19.53 -4.44
N ARG A 343 21.15 18.83 -4.42
CA ARG A 343 20.98 17.51 -3.79
C ARG A 343 20.48 16.51 -4.82
N THR A 344 21.07 15.33 -4.84
CA THR A 344 20.67 14.21 -5.69
C THR A 344 20.41 12.99 -4.82
N LEU A 345 19.25 12.38 -5.02
CA LEU A 345 18.86 11.09 -4.48
C LEU A 345 18.69 10.15 -5.66
N THR A 346 19.57 9.15 -5.79
CA THR A 346 19.54 8.15 -6.85
C THR A 346 18.93 6.85 -6.33
N ASP A 347 18.07 6.25 -7.16
CA ASP A 347 17.42 4.97 -6.91
C ASP A 347 16.64 4.92 -5.58
N VAL A 348 15.91 5.99 -5.25
CA VAL A 348 14.96 6.02 -4.12
C VAL A 348 13.93 4.90 -4.33
N PRO A 349 13.94 3.83 -3.51
CA PRO A 349 13.02 2.72 -3.72
C PRO A 349 11.57 3.16 -3.50
N GLY A 350 10.70 2.74 -4.42
CA GLY A 350 9.26 2.95 -4.32
C GLY A 350 8.54 1.65 -3.97
N ALA A 351 7.63 1.71 -3.01
CA ALA A 351 6.77 0.60 -2.64
C ALA A 351 5.30 0.96 -2.84
N VAL A 352 4.50 -0.06 -3.14
CA VAL A 352 3.04 0.06 -3.25
C VAL A 352 2.48 0.53 -1.90
N PRO A 353 1.78 1.68 -1.84
CA PRO A 353 1.24 2.18 -0.59
C PRO A 353 0.21 1.24 0.01
N ALA A 354 -0.17 1.50 1.27
CA ALA A 354 -1.36 0.91 1.86
C ALA A 354 -2.56 1.14 0.90
N GLN A 355 -3.16 0.04 0.44
CA GLN A 355 -4.18 0.09 -0.59
C GLN A 355 -5.50 0.59 -0.02
N THR A 356 -6.11 1.57 -0.69
CA THR A 356 -7.46 2.02 -0.38
C THR A 356 -8.46 1.75 -1.50
N GLN A 357 -9.73 2.12 -1.30
CA GLN A 357 -10.76 2.04 -2.33
C GLN A 357 -10.31 2.88 -3.54
N GLY A 358 -10.35 2.27 -4.72
CA GLY A 358 -9.72 2.86 -5.89
C GLY A 358 -8.22 3.01 -5.64
N SER A 359 -7.52 1.99 -5.16
CA SER A 359 -6.07 2.06 -5.30
C SER A 359 -5.72 1.99 -6.78
N VAL A 360 -4.68 2.73 -7.19
CA VAL A 360 -4.14 2.70 -8.56
C VAL A 360 -3.82 1.27 -9.01
N PHE A 361 -3.35 0.44 -8.08
CA PHE A 361 -2.93 -0.93 -8.38
C PHE A 361 -4.07 -1.94 -8.35
N ASN A 362 -5.31 -1.54 -8.02
CA ASN A 362 -6.52 -2.37 -8.02
C ASN A 362 -6.35 -3.80 -7.43
N GLY A 363 -5.48 -3.96 -6.42
CA GLY A 363 -5.19 -5.24 -5.77
C GLY A 363 -4.27 -6.20 -6.55
N PHE A 364 -3.72 -5.81 -7.70
CA PHE A 364 -2.73 -6.60 -8.45
C PHE A 364 -1.38 -6.70 -7.72
N TYR A 365 -1.04 -5.66 -6.97
CA TYR A 365 0.14 -5.59 -6.14
C TYR A 365 -0.26 -5.40 -4.68
N ALA A 366 0.43 -6.09 -3.78
CA ALA A 366 0.19 -5.98 -2.35
C ALA A 366 0.84 -4.70 -1.79
N PRO A 367 0.29 -4.11 -0.70
CA PRO A 367 1.00 -3.09 0.06
C PRO A 367 2.42 -3.53 0.39
N GLY A 368 3.40 -2.64 0.20
CA GLY A 368 4.82 -2.90 0.42
C GLY A 368 5.53 -3.62 -0.73
N ASP A 369 4.82 -4.09 -1.77
CA ASP A 369 5.48 -4.65 -2.94
C ASP A 369 6.36 -3.56 -3.60
N PRO A 370 7.61 -3.86 -3.98
CA PRO A 370 8.43 -2.93 -4.74
C PRO A 370 7.75 -2.58 -6.07
N PHE A 371 7.72 -1.30 -6.40
CA PHE A 371 7.14 -0.80 -7.64
C PHE A 371 8.02 0.28 -8.28
N GLY A 372 9.26 -0.11 -8.58
CA GLY A 372 10.23 0.77 -9.23
C GLY A 372 10.99 1.65 -8.25
N ALA A 373 11.66 2.66 -8.80
CA ALA A 373 12.49 3.60 -8.05
C ALA A 373 12.43 4.99 -8.68
N MET A 374 12.84 6.01 -7.93
CA MET A 374 12.92 7.38 -8.40
C MET A 374 14.32 7.94 -8.22
N THR A 375 14.80 8.64 -9.24
CA THR A 375 15.99 9.48 -9.14
C THR A 375 15.56 10.93 -9.23
N VAL A 376 15.96 11.72 -8.24
CA VAL A 376 15.60 13.14 -8.14
C VAL A 376 16.85 13.95 -7.87
N THR A 377 17.01 15.03 -8.63
CA THR A 377 18.00 16.08 -8.35
C THR A 377 17.26 17.38 -8.19
N PHE A 378 17.59 18.18 -7.18
CA PHE A 378 17.02 19.50 -7.01
C PHE A 378 18.06 20.49 -6.47
N THR A 379 17.91 21.74 -6.87
CA THR A 379 18.78 22.86 -6.50
C THR A 379 17.96 23.91 -5.79
N THR A 380 18.42 24.34 -4.61
CA THR A 380 17.80 25.43 -3.85
C THR A 380 18.50 26.75 -4.14
N THR A 381 17.82 27.87 -3.89
CA THR A 381 18.47 29.18 -3.87
C THR A 381 19.65 29.16 -2.87
N PRO A 382 20.81 29.76 -3.19
CA PRO A 382 21.90 29.89 -2.23
C PRO A 382 21.42 30.56 -0.94
N GLY A 383 21.78 29.99 0.21
CA GLY A 383 21.54 30.65 1.50
C GLY A 383 22.39 31.92 1.57
N SER A 384 21.75 33.07 1.77
CA SER A 384 22.41 34.36 2.02
C SER A 384 23.15 34.37 3.35
#